data_AF-A0AA95S9S4-F1
#
_entry.id   AF-A0AA95S9S4-F1
#
_cell.length_a   1.000
_cell.length_b   1.000
_cell.length_c   1.000
_cell.angle_alpha   90.00
_cell.angle_beta   90.00
_cell.angle_gamma   90.00
#
_symmetry.space_group_name_H-M   'P 1'
#
loop_
_entity.id
_entity.type
_entity.pdbx_description
1 polymer ?
#
loop_
_entity_poly.entity_id
_entity_poly.type
_entity_poly.pdbx_seq_one_letter_code
_entity_poly.pdbx_strand_id
1 'polypeptide(L)' 'MDINQIASFVVRFQLAAVEKETGRKQWRIKVTHVQEDRETLFESIEEAMEFMQEMAEEA' A
#
# COMPACT_ATOMS: atom_id res chain seq x y z
N MET A 1 -22.08 16.60 9.63
CA MET A 1 -21.04 16.34 8.63
C MET A 1 -20.90 14.84 8.60
N ASP A 2 -21.20 14.21 7.48
CA ASP A 2 -20.94 12.78 7.31
C ASP A 2 -19.43 12.60 7.37
N ILE A 3 -18.97 11.99 8.46
CA ILE A 3 -17.61 11.49 8.59
C ILE A 3 -17.47 10.48 7.45
N ASN A 4 -16.44 10.57 6.60
CA ASN A 4 -16.20 9.52 5.61
C ASN A 4 -15.79 8.25 6.36
N GLN A 5 -16.77 7.48 6.81
CA GLN A 5 -16.57 6.27 7.65
C GLN A 5 -15.82 5.15 6.92
N ILE A 6 -15.47 5.36 5.64
CA ILE A 6 -14.87 4.35 4.77
C ILE A 6 -13.75 5.00 3.97
N ALA A 7 -12.51 4.63 4.27
CA ALA A 7 -11.37 4.79 3.38
C ALA A 7 -11.23 3.53 2.51
N SER A 8 -10.95 3.69 1.22
CA SER A 8 -10.84 2.57 0.27
C SER A 8 -9.51 2.59 -0.45
N PHE A 9 -8.84 1.44 -0.49
CA PHE A 9 -7.52 1.32 -1.08
C PHE A 9 -7.47 0.19 -2.10
N VAL A 10 -6.75 0.42 -3.19
CA VAL A 10 -6.33 -0.64 -4.12
C VAL A 10 -4.86 -0.94 -3.84
N VAL A 11 -4.58 -2.15 -3.35
CA VAL A 11 -3.22 -2.61 -3.08
C VAL A 11 -2.80 -3.61 -4.15
N ARG A 12 -1.69 -3.33 -4.83
CA ARG A 12 -1.12 -4.19 -5.87
C ARG A 12 0.27 -4.65 -5.48
N PHE A 13 0.50 -5.95 -5.61
CA PHE A 13 1.81 -6.57 -5.39
C PHE A 13 2.40 -6.97 -6.73
N GLN A 14 3.58 -6.46 -7.04
CA GLN A 14 4.34 -6.83 -8.23
C GLN A 14 5.65 -7.48 -7.81
N LEU A 15 5.91 -8.69 -8.28
CA LEU A 15 7.20 -9.34 -8.07
C LEU A 15 8.24 -8.61 -8.93
N ALA A 16 9.16 -7.89 -8.30
CA ALA A 16 10.20 -7.14 -8.99
C ALA A 16 11.40 -8.02 -9.30
N ALA A 17 11.80 -8.87 -8.34
CA ALA A 17 12.90 -9.80 -8.49
C ALA A 17 12.77 -10.98 -7.54
N VAL A 18 13.57 -12.02 -7.80
CA VAL A 18 13.84 -13.12 -6.87
C VAL A 18 15.35 -13.18 -6.68
N GLU A 19 15.81 -13.02 -5.45
CA GLU A 19 17.23 -13.12 -5.11
C GLU A 19 17.74 -14.54 -5.40
N LYS A 20 18.82 -14.63 -6.18
CA LYS A 20 19.32 -15.92 -6.68
C LYS A 20 19.86 -16.84 -5.58
N GLU A 21 20.40 -16.26 -4.51
CA GLU A 21 21.09 -17.01 -3.45
C GLU A 21 20.14 -17.47 -2.34
N THR A 22 19.20 -16.61 -1.97
CA THR A 22 18.27 -16.83 -0.85
C THR A 22 16.90 -17.31 -1.32
N GLY A 23 16.56 -17.14 -2.60
CA GLY A 23 15.21 -17.33 -3.13
C GLY A 23 14.21 -16.27 -2.65
N ARG A 24 14.68 -15.20 -1.96
CA ARG A 24 13.82 -14.17 -1.40
C ARG A 24 13.18 -13.36 -2.51
N LYS A 25 11.85 -13.22 -2.44
CA LYS A 25 11.08 -12.41 -3.37
C LYS A 25 11.16 -10.94 -2.98
N GLN A 26 11.57 -10.10 -3.92
CA GLN A 26 11.52 -8.65 -3.79
C GLN A 26 10.21 -8.18 -4.42
N TRP A 27 9.31 -7.66 -3.59
CA TRP A 27 8.01 -7.19 -4.01
C TRP A 27 8.01 -5.66 -4.10
N ARG A 28 7.33 -5.13 -5.11
CA ARG A 28 6.94 -3.73 -5.19
C ARG A 28 5.45 -3.65 -4.92
N ILE A 29 5.10 -2.90 -3.88
CA ILE A 29 3.72 -2.75 -3.43
C ILE A 29 3.27 -1.36 -3.83
N LYS A 30 2.13 -1.27 -4.51
CA LYS A 30 1.50 0.00 -4.88
C LYS A 30 0.17 0.11 -4.16
N VAL A 31 -0.02 1.20 -3.42
CA VAL A 31 -1.27 1.54 -2.76
C VAL A 31 -1.85 2.76 -3.45
N THR A 32 -3.10 2.67 -3.88
CA THR A 32 -3.90 3.79 -4.41
C THR A 32 -5.07 4.05 -3.46
N HIS A 33 -5.14 5.25 -2.89
CA HIS A 33 -6.31 5.73 -2.13
C HIS A 33 -7.40 6.13 -3.14
N VAL A 34 -8.54 5.44 -3.12
CA VAL A 34 -9.57 5.54 -4.16
C VAL A 34 -10.28 6.90 -4.14
N GLN A 35 -10.46 7.48 -2.96
CA GLN A 35 -11.19 8.72 -2.75
C GLN A 35 -10.39 9.95 -3.24
N GLU A 36 -9.06 9.93 -3.05
CA GLU A 36 -8.19 11.07 -3.35
C GLU A 36 -7.30 10.86 -4.59
N ASP A 37 -7.39 9.69 -5.22
CA ASP A 37 -6.52 9.25 -6.33
C ASP A 37 -5.01 9.38 -6.01
N ARG A 38 -4.67 9.24 -4.72
CA ARG A 38 -3.29 9.33 -4.22
C ARG A 38 -2.62 7.97 -4.32
N GLU A 39 -1.46 7.92 -4.97
CA GLU A 39 -0.71 6.69 -5.18
C GLU A 39 0.67 6.74 -4.51
N THR A 40 1.01 5.67 -3.78
CA THR A 40 2.32 5.52 -3.12
C THR A 40 2.89 4.12 -3.37
N LEU A 41 4.23 4.02 -3.44
CA LEU A 41 4.97 2.76 -3.63
C LEU A 41 5.73 2.39 -2.36
N PHE A 42 5.76 1.09 -2.04
CA PHE A 42 6.42 0.53 -0.87
C PHE A 42 7.22 -0.73 -1.23
N GLU A 43 8.24 -1.02 -0.44
CA GLU A 43 9.07 -2.23 -0.55
C GLU A 43 8.65 -3.32 0.45
N SER A 44 7.90 -2.96 1.49
CA SER A 44 7.37 -3.86 2.51
C SER A 44 5.87 -3.68 2.72
N ILE A 45 5.19 -4.75 3.18
CA ILE A 45 3.75 -4.69 3.46
C ILE A 45 3.47 -3.92 4.74
N GLU A 46 4.42 -3.96 5.67
CA GLU A 46 4.40 -3.24 6.93
C GLU A 46 4.32 -1.73 6.70
N GLU A 47 5.21 -1.16 5.87
CA GLU A 47 5.18 0.27 5.52
C GLU A 47 3.88 0.64 4.78
N ALA A 48 3.41 -0.22 3.88
CA ALA A 48 2.16 0.03 3.15
C ALA A 48 0.94 0.04 4.10
N MET A 49 0.94 -0.82 5.13
CA MET A 49 -0.11 -0.89 6.15
C MET A 49 -0.10 0.33 7.06
N GLU A 50 1.08 0.76 7.53
CA GLU A 50 1.22 1.99 8.34
C GLU A 50 0.66 3.19 7.58
N PHE A 51 1.04 3.35 6.31
CA PHE A 51 0.49 4.42 5.46
C PHE A 51 -1.04 4.36 5.30
N MET A 52 -1.61 3.17 5.07
CA MET A 52 -3.07 3.03 4.95
C MET A 52 -3.79 3.35 6.25
N GLN A 53 -3.18 3.04 7.40
CA GLN A 53 -3.74 3.36 8.71
C GLN A 53 -3.76 4.88 8.95
N GLU A 54 -2.63 5.56 8.71
CA GLU A 54 -2.55 7.02 8.84
C GLU A 54 -3.59 7.72 7.96
N MET A 55 -3.69 7.31 6.68
CA MET A 55 -4.68 7.87 5.75
C MET A 55 -6.13 7.60 6.20
N ALA A 56 -6.41 6.45 6.83
CA ALA A 56 -7.75 6.14 7.31
C ALA A 56 -8.13 6.89 8.60
N GLU A 57 -7.15 7.28 9.42
CA GLU A 57 -7.36 8.11 10.61
C GLU A 57 -7.57 9.60 10.26
N GLU A 58 -7.03 10.06 9.12
CA GLU A 58 -7.18 11.44 8.62
C GLU A 58 -8.46 11.68 7.79
N ALA A 59 -9.17 10.61 7.36
CA ALA A 59 -10.30 10.65 6.41
C ALA A 59 -11.68 10.97 7.01
#